data_AF-A0A1K2HSF0-F1
#
_entry.id   AF-A0A1K2HSF0-F1
#
_cell.length_a   1.000
_cell.length_b   1.000
_cell.length_c   1.000
_cell.angle_alpha   90.00
_cell.angle_beta   90.00
_cell.angle_gamma   90.00
#
_symmetry.space_group_name_H-M   'P 1'
#
loop_
_entity.id
_entity.type
_entity.pdbx_description
1 polymer ?
#
loop_
_entity_poly.entity_id
_entity_poly.type
_entity_poly.pdbx_seq_one_letter_code
_entity_poly.pdbx_strand_id
1 'polypeptide(L)'
;MSNKAMPNLSDPDIEEDQTLADFARAARKLAANVLRLVAGGGNVHQLAENVSSLYDAMDRYHDVHHAYPSQRHWNQALDVDKDRYEVRYRGGNESPGLDSVDEGQRLAFDRTIEICGMRKGLFQMAAAMLIQQRPQTVAGEQKFYENLRLLGDLEERTREHHQPCSRS
;
A
#
# COMPACT_ATOMS: atom_id res chain seq x y z
N MET A 1 33.38 10.78 -21.84
CA MET A 1 31.92 10.61 -21.66
C MET A 1 31.66 9.12 -21.58
N SER A 2 31.51 8.58 -20.37
CA SER A 2 31.33 7.15 -20.15
C SER A 2 29.84 6.83 -20.29
N ASN A 3 29.46 6.16 -21.38
CA ASN A 3 28.12 5.62 -21.55
C ASN A 3 27.93 4.49 -20.53
N LYS A 4 27.20 4.79 -19.46
CA LYS A 4 26.77 3.81 -18.47
C LYS A 4 25.71 2.94 -19.14
N ALA A 5 26.12 1.82 -19.71
CA ALA A 5 25.21 0.80 -20.22
C ALA A 5 24.26 0.40 -19.08
N MET A 6 22.95 0.53 -19.31
CA MET A 6 21.96 -0.08 -18.43
C MET A 6 22.19 -1.60 -18.46
N PRO A 7 22.18 -2.28 -17.30
CA PRO A 7 22.25 -3.73 -17.29
C PRO A 7 21.00 -4.26 -17.99
N ASN A 8 21.20 -5.08 -19.03
CA ASN A 8 20.14 -5.92 -19.58
C ASN A 8 19.63 -6.79 -18.43
N LEU A 9 18.43 -6.49 -17.91
CA LEU A 9 17.69 -7.43 -17.07
C LEU A 9 17.51 -8.70 -17.89
N SER A 10 17.94 -9.83 -17.35
CA SER A 10 17.87 -11.10 -18.06
C SER A 10 16.40 -11.57 -18.11
N ASP A 11 16.00 -12.31 -19.15
CA ASP A 11 14.65 -12.89 -19.28
C ASP A 11 14.08 -13.54 -17.99
N PRO A 12 14.86 -14.26 -17.15
CA PRO A 12 14.35 -14.79 -15.88
C PRO A 12 14.00 -13.72 -14.84
N ASP A 13 14.73 -12.60 -14.78
CA ASP A 13 14.43 -11.51 -13.83
C ASP A 13 13.07 -10.86 -14.16
N ILE A 14 12.75 -10.76 -15.46
CA ILE A 14 11.48 -10.22 -15.95
C ILE A 14 10.32 -11.16 -15.58
N GLU A 15 10.53 -12.46 -15.71
CA GLU A 15 9.52 -13.48 -15.37
C GLU A 15 9.26 -13.56 -13.86
N GLU A 16 10.31 -13.44 -13.05
CA GLU A 16 10.20 -13.36 -11.58
C GLU A 16 9.38 -12.15 -11.12
N ASP A 17 9.67 -10.96 -11.65
CA ASP A 17 8.93 -9.73 -11.32
C ASP A 17 7.49 -9.79 -11.82
N GLN A 18 7.26 -10.36 -13.00
CA GLN A 18 5.94 -10.46 -13.61
C GLN A 18 5.00 -11.37 -12.81
N THR A 19 5.48 -12.52 -12.35
CA THR A 19 4.67 -13.45 -11.54
C THR A 19 4.26 -12.83 -10.20
N LEU A 20 5.15 -12.05 -9.57
CA LEU A 20 4.83 -11.31 -8.36
C LEU A 20 3.78 -10.20 -8.61
N ALA A 21 3.89 -9.49 -9.74
CA ALA A 21 2.93 -8.47 -10.13
C ALA A 21 1.53 -9.06 -10.42
N ASP A 22 1.48 -10.23 -11.06
CA ASP A 22 0.24 -10.93 -11.36
C ASP A 22 -0.44 -11.45 -10.09
N PHE A 23 0.34 -12.04 -9.16
CA PHE A 23 -0.12 -12.39 -7.83
C PHE A 23 -0.72 -11.17 -7.10
N ALA A 24 0.01 -10.05 -7.07
CA ALA A 24 -0.47 -8.84 -6.40
C ALA A 24 -1.77 -8.30 -7.01
N ARG A 25 -1.89 -8.33 -8.35
CA ARG A 25 -3.12 -7.93 -9.04
C ARG A 25 -4.30 -8.82 -8.69
N ALA A 26 -4.11 -10.14 -8.67
CA ALA A 26 -5.16 -11.10 -8.34
C ALA A 26 -5.62 -10.95 -6.88
N ALA A 27 -4.68 -10.84 -5.95
CA ALA A 27 -4.96 -10.62 -4.53
C ALA A 27 -5.77 -9.34 -4.30
N ARG A 28 -5.38 -8.22 -4.95
CA ARG A 28 -6.10 -6.94 -4.87
C ARG A 28 -7.52 -7.04 -5.44
N LYS A 29 -7.71 -7.73 -6.57
CA LYS A 29 -9.04 -7.94 -7.18
C LYS A 29 -9.97 -8.71 -6.25
N LEU A 30 -9.50 -9.82 -5.69
CA LEU A 30 -10.27 -10.61 -4.73
C LEU A 30 -10.62 -9.78 -3.48
N ALA A 31 -9.64 -9.14 -2.87
CA ALA A 31 -9.84 -8.30 -1.69
C ALA A 31 -10.85 -7.17 -1.95
N ALA A 32 -10.73 -6.48 -3.08
CA ALA A 32 -11.66 -5.42 -3.46
C ALA A 32 -13.09 -5.94 -3.64
N ASN A 33 -13.28 -7.10 -4.29
CA ASN A 33 -14.61 -7.67 -4.47
C ASN A 33 -15.23 -8.10 -3.12
N VAL A 34 -14.44 -8.73 -2.23
CA VAL A 34 -14.90 -9.10 -0.88
C VAL A 34 -15.33 -7.86 -0.09
N LEU A 35 -14.53 -6.80 -0.09
CA LEU A 35 -14.88 -5.54 0.58
C LEU A 35 -16.17 -4.93 0.00
N ARG A 36 -16.33 -4.94 -1.32
CA ARG A 36 -17.56 -4.47 -1.96
C ARG A 36 -18.76 -5.34 -1.62
N LEU A 37 -18.60 -6.65 -1.53
CA LEU A 37 -19.67 -7.58 -1.14
C LEU A 37 -20.15 -7.29 0.28
N VAL A 38 -19.22 -7.10 1.22
CA VAL A 38 -19.54 -6.70 2.60
C VAL A 38 -20.27 -5.35 2.63
N ALA A 39 -19.91 -4.42 1.75
CA ALA A 39 -20.57 -3.13 1.59
C ALA A 39 -21.88 -3.18 0.76
N GLY A 40 -22.32 -4.36 0.29
CA GLY A 40 -23.56 -4.53 -0.48
C GLY A 40 -23.48 -4.15 -1.97
N GLY A 41 -22.30 -3.81 -2.49
CA GLY A 41 -22.08 -3.40 -3.88
C GLY A 41 -21.18 -4.34 -4.70
N GLY A 42 -20.78 -5.48 -4.12
CA GLY A 42 -19.89 -6.44 -4.76
C GLY A 42 -20.62 -7.42 -5.66
N ASN A 43 -19.83 -8.19 -6.39
CA ASN A 43 -20.36 -9.12 -7.37
C ASN A 43 -20.09 -10.58 -6.95
N VAL A 44 -21.16 -11.30 -6.58
CA VAL A 44 -21.07 -12.66 -6.05
C VAL A 44 -20.54 -13.64 -7.11
N HIS A 45 -20.93 -13.51 -8.38
CA HIS A 45 -20.43 -14.44 -9.41
C HIS A 45 -18.93 -14.26 -9.67
N GLN A 46 -18.42 -13.03 -9.56
CA GLN A 46 -16.99 -12.74 -9.67
C GLN A 46 -16.20 -13.26 -8.47
N LEU A 47 -16.83 -13.67 -7.36
CA LEU A 47 -16.09 -14.20 -6.22
C LEU A 47 -15.33 -15.48 -6.60
N ALA A 48 -16.01 -16.44 -7.23
CA ALA A 48 -15.40 -17.69 -7.67
C ALA A 48 -14.28 -17.44 -8.70
N GLU A 49 -14.52 -16.54 -9.67
CA GLU A 49 -13.53 -16.16 -10.69
C GLU A 49 -12.29 -15.50 -10.07
N ASN A 50 -12.47 -14.60 -9.11
CA ASN A 50 -11.37 -13.94 -8.42
C ASN A 50 -10.56 -14.91 -7.55
N VAL A 51 -11.22 -15.89 -6.91
CA VAL A 51 -10.53 -16.96 -6.16
C VAL A 51 -9.72 -17.83 -7.11
N SER A 52 -10.31 -18.29 -8.22
CA SER A 52 -9.58 -19.08 -9.24
C SER A 52 -8.37 -18.32 -9.79
N SER A 53 -8.56 -17.04 -10.15
CA SER A 53 -7.49 -16.19 -10.68
C SER A 53 -6.32 -16.02 -9.69
N LEU A 54 -6.61 -16.01 -8.38
CA LEU A 54 -5.59 -15.94 -7.34
C LEU A 54 -4.81 -17.25 -7.24
N TYR A 55 -5.50 -18.40 -7.26
CA TYR A 55 -4.82 -19.70 -7.29
C TYR A 55 -3.93 -19.83 -8.51
N ASP A 56 -4.43 -19.51 -9.71
CA ASP A 56 -3.64 -19.55 -10.95
C ASP A 56 -2.39 -18.66 -10.86
N ALA A 57 -2.49 -17.50 -10.20
CA ALA A 57 -1.35 -16.61 -10.01
C ALA A 57 -0.35 -17.14 -8.96
N MET A 58 -0.83 -17.79 -7.90
CA MET A 58 0.02 -18.43 -6.90
C MET A 58 0.76 -19.65 -7.46
N ASP A 59 0.10 -20.43 -8.32
CA ASP A 59 0.71 -21.60 -8.98
C ASP A 59 1.81 -21.15 -9.95
N ARG A 60 1.54 -20.14 -10.79
CA ARG A 60 2.59 -19.56 -11.65
C ARG A 60 3.77 -18.99 -10.86
N TYR A 61 3.50 -18.32 -9.73
CA TYR A 61 4.57 -17.86 -8.84
C TYR A 61 5.37 -19.04 -8.30
N HIS A 62 4.71 -20.11 -7.87
CA HIS A 62 5.38 -21.31 -7.36
C HIS A 62 6.22 -22.00 -8.44
N ASP A 63 5.76 -22.06 -9.68
CA ASP A 63 6.49 -22.68 -10.79
C ASP A 63 7.84 -21.98 -11.05
N VAL A 64 7.89 -20.65 -10.90
CA VAL A 64 9.09 -19.83 -11.10
C VAL A 64 9.97 -19.77 -9.85
N HIS A 65 9.38 -19.52 -8.67
CA HIS A 65 10.10 -19.27 -7.42
C HIS A 65 10.33 -20.52 -6.57
N HIS A 66 9.75 -21.66 -6.96
CA HIS A 66 9.74 -22.92 -6.21
C HIS A 66 9.25 -22.78 -4.76
N ALA A 67 8.43 -21.77 -4.50
CA ALA A 67 7.84 -21.46 -3.21
C ALA A 67 6.55 -20.66 -3.41
N TYR A 68 5.62 -20.73 -2.46
CA TYR A 68 4.43 -19.87 -2.46
C TYR A 68 4.75 -18.45 -1.94
N PRO A 69 3.96 -17.43 -2.32
CA PRO A 69 4.15 -16.07 -1.82
C PRO A 69 4.18 -16.00 -0.29
N SER A 70 5.25 -15.42 0.26
CA SER A 70 5.42 -15.24 1.69
C SER A 70 4.42 -14.24 2.29
N GLN A 71 4.31 -14.19 3.62
CA GLN A 71 3.52 -13.16 4.31
C GLN A 71 3.94 -11.73 3.90
N ARG A 72 5.24 -11.51 3.63
CA ARG A 72 5.75 -10.23 3.16
C ARG A 72 5.16 -9.87 1.78
N HIS A 73 5.09 -10.84 0.86
CA HIS A 73 4.49 -10.65 -0.47
C HIS A 73 3.00 -10.35 -0.36
N TRP A 74 2.27 -11.03 0.53
CA TRP A 74 0.86 -10.71 0.83
C TRP A 74 0.68 -9.28 1.33
N ASN A 75 1.50 -8.88 2.32
CA ASN A 75 1.44 -7.54 2.88
C ASN A 75 1.76 -6.48 1.80
N GLN A 76 2.72 -6.75 0.90
CA GLN A 76 3.04 -5.85 -0.22
C GLN A 76 1.91 -5.81 -1.26
N ALA A 77 1.35 -6.96 -1.62
CA ALA A 77 0.25 -7.05 -2.56
C ALA A 77 -0.98 -6.26 -2.07
N LEU A 78 -1.29 -6.30 -0.78
CA LEU A 78 -2.47 -5.62 -0.23
C LEU A 78 -2.21 -4.18 0.23
N ASP A 79 -0.96 -3.73 0.29
CA ASP A 79 -0.60 -2.35 0.62
C ASP A 79 -0.49 -1.49 -0.66
N VAL A 80 -1.64 -0.99 -1.13
CA VAL A 80 -1.77 -0.23 -2.39
C VAL A 80 -0.92 1.05 -2.42
N ASP A 81 -0.59 1.61 -1.25
CA ASP A 81 0.18 2.85 -1.18
C ASP A 81 1.69 2.61 -1.12
N LYS A 82 2.14 1.40 -0.75
CA LYS A 82 3.57 1.06 -0.69
C LYS A 82 4.29 1.30 -2.01
N ASP A 83 3.66 0.93 -3.13
CA ASP A 83 4.21 1.15 -4.49
C ASP A 83 4.29 2.66 -4.83
N ARG A 84 3.34 3.47 -4.35
CA ARG A 84 3.36 4.94 -4.55
C ARG A 84 4.47 5.62 -3.73
N TYR A 85 4.79 5.07 -2.56
CA TYR A 85 5.86 5.58 -1.71
C TYR A 85 7.25 5.20 -2.21
N GLU A 86 7.43 3.95 -2.67
CA GLU A 86 8.72 3.48 -3.17
C GLU A 86 9.10 4.16 -4.50
N VAL A 87 8.14 4.42 -5.42
CA VAL A 87 8.40 5.11 -6.70
C VAL A 87 8.88 6.56 -6.50
N ARG A 88 8.43 7.25 -5.44
CA ARG A 88 8.95 8.59 -5.10
C ARG A 88 10.36 8.58 -4.52
N TYR A 89 10.81 7.45 -3.97
CA TYR A 89 12.17 7.27 -3.42
C TYR A 89 13.16 6.63 -4.42
N ARG A 90 12.68 5.91 -5.44
CA ARG A 90 13.52 5.20 -6.43
C ARG A 90 14.03 6.08 -7.58
N GLY A 91 14.14 7.39 -7.36
CA GLY A 91 14.67 8.36 -8.29
C GLY A 91 16.11 8.78 -7.94
N GLY A 92 17.07 7.87 -8.09
CA GLY A 92 18.51 8.18 -8.04
C GLY A 92 19.26 7.71 -6.80
N ASN A 93 20.50 7.26 -6.99
CA ASN A 93 21.48 6.83 -5.96
C ASN A 93 21.94 7.96 -5.03
N GLU A 94 21.17 9.01 -4.90
CA GLU A 94 21.40 10.11 -3.98
C GLU A 94 20.15 10.13 -3.13
N SER A 95 20.19 9.51 -1.95
CA SER A 95 19.21 9.85 -0.91
C SER A 95 19.31 11.36 -0.75
N PRO A 96 18.31 12.16 -1.19
CA PRO A 96 18.35 13.57 -0.91
C PRO A 96 18.34 13.63 0.62
N GLY A 97 19.34 14.26 1.22
CA GLY A 97 19.30 14.51 2.64
C GLY A 97 17.92 15.07 2.97
N LEU A 98 17.33 14.66 4.10
CA LEU A 98 16.02 15.12 4.55
C LEU A 98 15.88 16.67 4.52
N ASP A 99 17.01 17.37 4.45
CA ASP A 99 17.18 18.82 4.33
C ASP A 99 16.88 19.41 2.93
N SER A 100 16.59 18.60 1.91
CA SER A 100 16.34 19.05 0.52
C SER A 100 14.90 18.88 0.02
N VAL A 101 14.02 18.33 0.85
CA VAL A 101 12.60 18.17 0.52
C VAL A 101 11.86 19.44 0.96
N ASP A 102 11.14 20.06 0.03
CA ASP A 102 10.25 21.18 0.33
C ASP A 102 9.23 20.79 1.42
N GLU A 103 9.00 21.67 2.40
CA GLU A 103 8.13 21.38 3.55
C GLU A 103 6.71 21.01 3.08
N GLY A 104 6.22 21.61 1.98
CA GLY A 104 4.95 21.24 1.37
C GLY A 104 4.92 19.79 0.86
N GLN A 105 6.02 19.30 0.27
CA GLN A 105 6.14 17.91 -0.17
C GLN A 105 6.20 16.94 1.01
N ARG A 106 6.89 17.33 2.08
CA ARG A 106 6.96 16.55 3.33
C ARG A 106 5.60 16.43 4.00
N LEU A 107 4.88 17.54 4.13
CA LEU A 107 3.51 17.55 4.68
C LEU A 107 2.54 16.70 3.86
N ALA A 108 2.64 16.74 2.52
CA ALA A 108 1.83 15.89 1.65
C ALA A 108 2.17 14.40 1.81
N PHE A 109 3.45 14.08 2.02
CA PHE A 109 3.91 12.72 2.29
C PHE A 109 3.39 12.20 3.63
N ASP A 110 3.60 12.96 4.71
CA ASP A 110 3.11 12.64 6.06
C ASP A 110 1.59 12.43 6.04
N ARG A 111 0.85 13.32 5.36
CA ARG A 111 -0.61 13.18 5.20
C ARG A 111 -1.00 11.83 4.61
N THR A 112 -0.25 11.37 3.61
CA THR A 112 -0.54 10.10 2.96
C THR A 112 -0.27 8.94 3.93
N ILE A 113 0.81 8.99 4.72
CA ILE A 113 1.14 7.98 5.75
C ILE A 113 0.00 7.87 6.76
N GLU A 114 -0.50 8.98 7.27
CA GLU A 114 -1.58 8.97 8.27
C GLU A 114 -2.89 8.40 7.69
N ILE A 115 -3.24 8.76 6.44
CA ILE A 115 -4.38 8.17 5.74
C ILE A 115 -4.21 6.65 5.60
N CYS A 116 -3.01 6.17 5.29
CA CYS A 116 -2.72 4.75 5.23
C CYS A 116 -2.88 4.06 6.58
N GLY A 117 -2.42 4.69 7.67
CA GLY A 117 -2.56 4.16 9.02
C GLY A 117 -4.02 4.08 9.48
N MET A 118 -4.82 5.12 9.19
CA MET A 118 -6.28 5.10 9.39
C MET A 118 -6.93 3.92 8.65
N ARG A 119 -6.64 3.76 7.36
CA ARG A 119 -7.20 2.66 6.55
C ARG A 119 -6.80 1.29 7.10
N LYS A 120 -5.56 1.12 7.53
CA LYS A 120 -5.08 -0.13 8.18
C LYS A 120 -5.84 -0.41 9.48
N GLY A 121 -6.09 0.60 10.31
CA GLY A 121 -6.91 0.48 11.52
C GLY A 121 -8.34 0.02 11.21
N LEU A 122 -8.99 0.66 10.24
CA LEU A 122 -10.34 0.30 9.80
C LEU A 122 -10.42 -1.14 9.27
N PHE A 123 -9.46 -1.58 8.45
CA PHE A 123 -9.44 -2.95 7.95
C PHE A 123 -9.19 -3.98 9.06
N GLN A 124 -8.34 -3.66 10.04
CA GLN A 124 -8.14 -4.52 11.21
C GLN A 124 -9.42 -4.65 12.03
N MET A 125 -10.14 -3.54 12.26
CA MET A 125 -11.44 -3.56 12.95
C MET A 125 -12.46 -4.42 12.19
N ALA A 126 -12.61 -4.18 10.88
CA ALA A 126 -13.56 -4.91 10.04
C ALA A 126 -13.25 -6.42 10.03
N ALA A 127 -11.98 -6.79 9.84
CA ALA A 127 -11.54 -8.18 9.87
C ALA A 127 -11.82 -8.82 11.24
N ALA A 128 -11.45 -8.13 12.33
CA ALA A 128 -11.69 -8.60 13.70
C ALA A 128 -13.17 -8.78 14.01
N MET A 129 -14.04 -7.88 13.53
CA MET A 129 -15.48 -7.98 13.72
C MET A 129 -16.09 -9.18 12.99
N LEU A 130 -15.61 -9.50 11.78
CA LEU A 130 -16.06 -10.68 11.02
C LEU A 130 -15.75 -12.00 11.74
N ILE A 131 -14.65 -12.06 12.51
CA ILE A 131 -14.23 -13.25 13.28
C ILE A 131 -14.40 -13.08 14.80
N GLN A 132 -15.17 -12.09 15.24
CA GLN A 132 -15.52 -11.80 16.65
C GLN A 132 -14.32 -11.64 17.62
N GLN A 133 -13.20 -11.08 17.14
CA GLN A 133 -11.99 -10.86 17.93
C GLN A 133 -11.95 -9.47 18.58
N ARG A 134 -12.65 -9.30 19.71
CA ARG A 134 -12.75 -8.02 20.43
C ARG A 134 -11.41 -7.31 20.72
N PRO A 135 -10.33 -8.00 21.15
CA PRO A 135 -9.04 -7.31 21.37
C PRO A 135 -8.46 -6.69 20.10
N GLN A 136 -8.64 -7.35 18.95
CA GLN A 136 -8.18 -6.85 17.66
C GLN A 136 -9.02 -5.68 17.15
N THR A 137 -10.32 -5.66 17.48
CA THR A 137 -11.18 -4.49 17.23
C THR A 137 -10.67 -3.27 18.00
N VAL A 138 -10.38 -3.41 19.29
CA VAL A 138 -9.86 -2.31 20.12
C VAL A 138 -8.50 -1.82 19.63
N ALA A 139 -7.59 -2.74 19.25
CA ALA A 139 -6.29 -2.37 18.69
C ALA A 139 -6.43 -1.62 17.36
N GLY A 140 -7.36 -2.05 16.49
CA GLY A 140 -7.65 -1.36 15.23
C GLY A 140 -8.27 0.03 15.46
N GLU A 141 -9.15 0.16 16.46
CA GLU A 141 -9.78 1.42 16.85
C GLU A 141 -8.76 2.43 17.37
N GLN A 142 -7.88 2.00 18.27
CA GLN A 142 -6.79 2.84 18.78
C GLN A 142 -5.93 3.36 17.62
N LYS A 143 -5.51 2.47 16.71
CA LYS A 143 -4.71 2.84 15.54
C LYS A 143 -5.44 3.86 14.65
N PHE A 144 -6.74 3.68 14.42
CA PHE A 144 -7.53 4.61 13.63
C PHE A 144 -7.52 6.01 14.24
N TYR A 145 -7.80 6.13 15.55
CA TYR A 145 -7.87 7.43 16.21
C TYR A 145 -6.51 8.11 16.36
N GLU A 146 -5.44 7.35 16.59
CA GLU A 146 -4.07 7.88 16.61
C GLU A 146 -3.73 8.59 15.29
N ASN A 147 -3.98 7.93 14.15
CA ASN A 147 -3.69 8.50 12.84
C ASN A 147 -4.65 9.64 12.47
N LEU A 148 -5.92 9.58 12.91
CA LEU A 148 -6.86 10.69 12.74
C LEU A 148 -6.39 11.96 13.46
N ARG A 149 -5.85 11.80 14.68
CA ARG A 149 -5.27 12.91 15.45
C ARG A 149 -4.04 13.49 14.72
N LEU A 150 -3.11 12.65 14.30
CA LEU A 150 -1.91 13.07 13.58
C LEU A 150 -2.26 13.80 12.27
N LEU A 151 -3.29 13.33 11.56
CA LEU A 151 -3.81 14.00 10.38
C LEU A 151 -4.34 15.41 10.68
N GLY A 152 -5.02 15.59 11.81
CA GLY A 152 -5.47 16.90 12.29
C GLY A 152 -4.30 17.86 12.54
N ASP A 153 -3.26 17.39 13.23
CA ASP A 153 -2.03 18.15 13.51
C ASP A 153 -1.32 18.55 12.19
N LEU A 154 -1.29 17.66 11.20
CA LEU A 154 -0.74 17.95 9.86
C LEU A 154 -1.54 18.99 9.09
N GLU A 155 -2.87 18.98 9.19
CA GLU A 155 -3.72 19.98 8.56
C GLU A 155 -3.49 21.36 9.16
N GLU A 156 -3.28 21.46 10.48
CA GLU A 156 -2.93 22.71 11.16
C GLU A 156 -1.57 23.25 10.67
N ARG A 157 -0.53 22.41 10.66
CA ARG A 157 0.80 22.78 10.11
C ARG A 157 0.73 23.22 8.65
N THR A 158 -0.11 22.55 7.84
CA THR A 158 -0.29 22.92 6.42
C THR A 158 -0.93 24.30 6.29
N ARG A 159 -1.90 24.64 7.13
CA ARG A 159 -2.53 25.98 7.15
C ARG A 159 -1.52 27.05 7.54
N GLU A 160 -0.70 26.80 8.56
CA GLU A 160 0.35 27.73 9.00
C GLU A 160 1.37 28.00 7.88
N HIS A 161 1.77 26.95 7.15
CA HIS A 161 2.70 27.09 6.02
C HIS A 161 2.13 27.91 4.86
N HIS A 162 0.82 27.81 4.59
CA HIS A 162 0.17 28.50 3.48
C HIS A 162 -0.42 29.87 3.86
N GLN A 163 -0.40 30.27 5.14
CA GLN A 163 -0.74 31.63 5.52
C GLN A 163 0.43 32.55 5.15
N PRO A 164 0.31 33.40 4.11
CA PRO A 164 1.34 34.39 3.85
C PRO A 164 1.43 35.29 5.07
N CYS A 165 2.65 35.61 5.48
CA CYS A 165 2.94 36.51 6.59
C CYS A 165 2.33 37.90 6.31
N SER A 166 1.04 38.09 6.59
CA SER A 166 0.33 39.36 6.49
C SER A 166 0.37 40.09 7.83
N ARG A 167 1.56 40.15 8.44
CA ARG A 167 1.86 40.92 9.64
C ARG A 167 3.25 41.54 9.51
N SER A 168 3.33 42.60 8.72
CA SER A 168 4.36 43.65 8.83
C SER A 168 3.78 44.96 8.34
#